data_AF-A0A9E7B9G1-F1
#
_entry.id   AF-A0A9E7B9G1-F1
#
_cell.length_a   1.000
_cell.length_b   1.000
_cell.length_c   1.000
_cell.angle_alpha   90.00
_cell.angle_beta   90.00
_cell.angle_gamma   90.00
#
_symmetry.space_group_name_H-M   'P 1'
#
loop_
_entity.id
_entity.type
_entity.pdbx_description
1 polymer ?
#
loop_
_entity_poly.entity_id
_entity_poly.type
_entity_poly.pdbx_seq_one_letter_code
_entity_poly.pdbx_strand_id
1 'polypeptide(L)'
;MALRSIRDLDPCLVFAGGRCSKTLGLAPAPPTWEVPRPGPARNPLPVPPRSRPRARRDRQVTHRRKGVPAMFPSFRRPILTLAAVLSISGGLALADDVPEAKRTRAELYLTAIEAAQLLENPDAVLVDVRSRAEVAFLGLPRRTDVHMPYMIMPMMGEFDARRGGYGLEINPDFPQAFRDYAEARGITAETPIVLICRSGTRSARAADILFEMGYRNVYSIVDGFEGDKAKDGPDKGKRSLNGWKNAGLDWSYEIEESQAYPPDRM
;
A
#
# COMPACT_ATOMS: atom_id res chain seq x y z
N MET A 1 -58.57 29.74 -37.74
CA MET A 1 -58.30 30.06 -36.33
C MET A 1 -56.81 29.86 -36.10
N ALA A 2 -56.09 30.98 -35.89
CA ALA A 2 -54.68 31.15 -35.51
C ALA A 2 -53.54 30.59 -36.40
N LEU A 3 -53.01 31.49 -37.26
CA LEU A 3 -51.66 31.46 -37.82
C LEU A 3 -50.60 31.70 -36.72
N ARG A 4 -49.48 30.99 -36.75
CA ARG A 4 -48.26 31.34 -35.97
C ARG A 4 -47.16 31.86 -36.90
N SER A 5 -46.64 33.01 -36.51
CA SER A 5 -45.76 33.93 -37.23
C SER A 5 -44.31 33.44 -37.28
N ILE A 6 -43.71 33.49 -38.46
CA ILE A 6 -42.26 33.57 -38.68
C ILE A 6 -41.78 34.92 -38.16
N ARG A 7 -41.18 34.91 -36.97
CA ARG A 7 -40.32 35.95 -36.39
C ARG A 7 -39.76 35.31 -35.12
N ASP A 8 -38.49 34.92 -35.18
CA ASP A 8 -37.50 34.93 -34.10
C ASP A 8 -36.26 34.14 -34.59
N LEU A 9 -35.85 34.46 -35.82
CA LEU A 9 -34.50 34.18 -36.29
C LEU A 9 -33.59 35.27 -35.72
N ASP A 10 -32.59 34.78 -35.02
CA ASP A 10 -31.40 35.43 -34.49
C ASP A 10 -30.80 36.48 -35.45
N PRO A 11 -30.68 37.75 -35.02
CA PRO A 11 -29.83 38.71 -35.70
C PRO A 11 -28.82 39.31 -34.72
N CYS A 12 -27.54 38.97 -34.88
CA CYS A 12 -26.46 39.94 -35.05
C CYS A 12 -25.09 39.26 -35.03
N LEU A 13 -24.60 38.92 -36.22
CA LEU A 13 -23.18 38.90 -36.53
C LEU A 13 -22.84 40.22 -37.27
N VAL A 14 -21.73 40.86 -36.83
CA VAL A 14 -20.92 41.91 -37.50
C VAL A 14 -21.55 43.32 -37.59
N PHE A 15 -21.02 44.43 -37.03
CA PHE A 15 -19.69 45.04 -37.17
C PHE A 15 -19.49 46.20 -36.16
N ALA A 16 -18.22 46.52 -35.85
CA ALA A 16 -17.67 47.80 -35.37
C ALA A 16 -18.18 48.45 -34.05
N GLY A 17 -17.30 48.44 -33.03
CA GLY A 17 -17.15 49.53 -32.07
C GLY A 17 -18.21 49.68 -30.97
N GLY A 18 -18.08 48.94 -29.87
CA GLY A 18 -18.86 49.21 -28.66
C GLY A 18 -18.61 48.19 -27.55
N ARG A 19 -18.15 48.66 -26.40
CA ARG A 19 -17.86 47.86 -25.20
C ARG A 19 -19.06 47.01 -24.78
N CYS A 20 -18.89 45.69 -24.72
CA CYS A 20 -19.85 44.77 -24.12
C CYS A 20 -19.60 44.71 -22.60
N SER A 21 -20.34 45.51 -21.83
CA SER A 21 -20.39 45.40 -20.36
C SER A 21 -21.42 44.33 -20.00
N LYS A 22 -20.99 43.07 -19.91
CA LYS A 22 -21.73 42.05 -19.15
C LYS A 22 -21.14 42.03 -17.74
N THR A 23 -21.91 42.53 -16.80
CA THR A 23 -21.69 42.37 -15.35
C THR A 23 -21.64 40.87 -15.04
N LEU A 24 -20.41 40.36 -14.87
CA LEU A 24 -20.14 39.08 -14.22
C LEU A 24 -20.64 39.20 -12.78
N GLY A 25 -21.74 38.51 -12.47
CA GLY A 25 -22.15 38.29 -11.08
C GLY A 25 -21.05 37.50 -10.37
N LEU A 26 -20.41 38.12 -9.38
CA LEU A 26 -19.43 37.43 -8.53
C LEU A 26 -20.13 36.27 -7.80
N ALA A 27 -19.51 35.09 -7.86
CA ALA A 27 -19.86 33.99 -6.97
C ALA A 27 -19.64 34.42 -5.51
N PRO A 28 -20.50 33.99 -4.56
CA PRO A 28 -20.31 34.32 -3.15
C PRO A 28 -18.99 33.71 -2.64
N ALA A 29 -18.27 34.47 -1.82
CA ALA A 29 -17.04 34.02 -1.19
C ALA A 29 -17.29 32.76 -0.32
N PRO A 30 -16.33 31.82 -0.24
CA PRO A 30 -16.45 30.68 0.64
C PRO A 30 -16.52 31.12 2.11
N PRO A 31 -17.24 30.37 2.97
CA PRO A 31 -17.34 30.72 4.39
C PRO A 31 -15.96 30.71 5.04
N THR A 32 -15.60 31.83 5.67
CA THR A 32 -14.40 31.94 6.49
C THR A 32 -14.64 31.18 7.78
N TRP A 33 -13.95 30.06 8.00
CA TRP A 33 -13.89 29.44 9.31
C TRP A 33 -13.00 30.32 10.20
N GLU A 34 -13.53 30.82 11.31
CA GLU A 34 -12.74 31.55 12.30
C GLU A 34 -11.74 30.60 12.95
N VAL A 35 -10.44 30.90 12.80
CA VAL A 35 -9.38 30.20 13.54
C VAL A 35 -9.44 30.66 15.00
N PRO A 36 -9.66 29.77 15.99
CA PRO A 36 -9.61 30.18 17.38
C PRO A 36 -8.24 30.73 17.72
N ARG A 37 -8.18 31.90 18.38
CA ARG A 37 -6.90 32.50 18.80
C ARG A 37 -6.12 31.52 19.68
N PRO A 38 -4.81 31.32 19.47
CA PRO A 38 -4.02 30.46 20.32
C PRO A 38 -4.08 30.97 21.76
N GLY A 39 -4.41 30.08 22.70
CA GLY A 39 -4.34 30.37 24.12
C GLY A 39 -2.90 30.68 24.55
N PRO A 40 -2.71 31.29 25.74
CA PRO A 40 -1.38 31.67 26.22
C PRO A 40 -0.44 30.46 26.29
N ALA A 41 0.81 30.67 25.88
CA ALA A 41 1.84 29.65 25.87
C ALA A 41 2.01 29.02 27.27
N ARG A 42 1.89 27.69 27.36
CA ARG A 42 2.18 26.97 28.60
C ARG A 42 3.70 26.95 28.81
N ASN A 43 4.14 27.15 30.04
CA ASN A 43 5.55 27.08 30.41
C ASN A 43 6.17 25.73 30.03
N PRO A 44 7.42 25.71 29.54
CA PRO A 44 8.10 24.48 29.19
C PRO A 44 8.33 23.61 30.43
N LEU A 45 8.18 22.29 30.25
CA LEU A 45 8.45 21.30 31.30
C LEU A 45 9.95 21.27 31.65
N PRO A 46 10.30 21.00 32.92
CA PRO A 46 11.69 20.92 33.34
C PRO A 46 12.41 19.74 32.66
N VAL A 47 13.61 20.02 32.15
CA VAL A 47 14.47 19.03 31.47
C VAL A 47 15.20 18.20 32.53
N PRO A 48 15.20 16.85 32.45
CA PRO A 48 15.95 16.02 33.38
C PRO A 48 17.48 16.12 33.16
N PRO A 49 18.30 15.92 34.19
CA PRO A 49 19.75 16.07 34.11
C PRO A 49 20.41 14.97 33.26
N ARG A 50 21.40 15.37 32.45
CA ARG A 50 22.19 14.46 31.60
C ARG A 50 23.04 13.52 32.45
N SER A 51 22.87 12.21 32.27
CA SER A 51 23.74 11.18 32.83
C SER A 51 25.12 11.20 32.16
N ARG A 52 26.20 11.14 32.97
CA ARG A 52 27.59 11.07 32.49
C ARG A 52 27.89 9.70 31.84
N PRO A 53 28.79 9.63 30.83
CA PRO A 53 29.18 8.35 30.22
C PRO A 53 30.01 7.51 31.19
N ARG A 54 29.68 6.21 31.34
CA ARG A 54 30.52 5.22 32.03
C ARG A 54 31.77 4.93 31.19
N ALA A 55 32.93 4.99 31.82
CA ALA A 55 34.22 4.63 31.22
C ALA A 55 34.22 3.15 30.76
N ARG A 56 34.60 2.95 29.50
CA ARG A 56 34.74 1.66 28.83
C ARG A 56 36.06 1.02 29.30
N ARG A 57 36.00 -0.10 30.02
CA ARG A 57 37.20 -0.89 30.35
C ARG A 57 37.54 -1.76 29.13
N ASP A 58 38.65 -1.46 28.48
CA ASP A 58 39.26 -2.31 27.49
C ASP A 58 39.78 -3.61 28.15
N ARG A 59 39.23 -4.75 27.74
CA ARG A 59 39.83 -6.06 28.01
C ARG A 59 40.58 -6.48 26.75
N GLN A 60 41.90 -6.45 26.82
CA GLN A 60 42.80 -7.10 25.88
C GLN A 60 42.52 -8.60 25.86
N VAL A 61 42.23 -9.14 24.68
CA VAL A 61 42.19 -10.59 24.43
C VAL A 61 43.52 -10.96 23.78
N THR A 62 44.34 -11.73 24.50
CA THR A 62 45.62 -12.23 24.03
C THR A 62 45.43 -13.43 23.11
N HIS A 63 46.00 -13.37 21.91
CA HIS A 63 46.15 -14.50 21.00
C HIS A 63 47.01 -15.61 21.61
N ARG A 64 46.53 -16.85 21.58
CA ARG A 64 47.39 -18.04 21.74
C ARG A 64 47.10 -19.03 20.61
N ARG A 65 48.01 -19.05 19.63
CA ARG A 65 48.09 -20.07 18.58
C ARG A 65 48.54 -21.41 19.20
N LYS A 66 47.89 -22.51 18.81
CA LYS A 66 48.50 -23.85 18.71
C LYS A 66 47.90 -24.57 17.51
N GLY A 67 48.73 -24.94 16.52
CA GLY A 67 48.45 -26.07 15.61
C GLY A 67 48.60 -27.39 16.37
N VAL A 68 48.35 -28.58 15.83
CA VAL A 68 48.40 -29.12 14.46
C VAL A 68 47.44 -30.38 14.41
N PRO A 69 47.53 -31.38 13.49
CA PRO A 69 46.58 -31.66 12.39
C PRO A 69 45.81 -33.01 12.48
N ALA A 70 44.89 -33.27 11.53
CA ALA A 70 44.64 -34.53 10.80
C ALA A 70 43.26 -34.43 10.10
N MET A 71 43.16 -34.37 8.77
CA MET A 71 43.11 -35.50 7.84
C MET A 71 41.99 -36.51 8.16
N PHE A 72 40.81 -36.34 7.53
CA PHE A 72 39.83 -37.42 7.28
C PHE A 72 39.06 -37.15 5.98
N PRO A 73 38.61 -38.20 5.27
CA PRO A 73 38.39 -38.18 3.83
C PRO A 73 37.02 -37.66 3.40
N SER A 74 36.97 -37.24 2.14
CA SER A 74 35.79 -36.82 1.39
C SER A 74 34.76 -37.94 1.28
N PHE A 75 33.63 -37.78 1.96
CA PHE A 75 32.40 -38.51 1.63
C PHE A 75 31.49 -37.60 0.82
N ARG A 76 31.50 -37.79 -0.51
CA ARG A 76 30.45 -37.30 -1.40
C ARG A 76 29.16 -38.04 -1.05
N ARG A 77 28.24 -37.38 -0.35
CA ARG A 77 26.85 -37.83 -0.23
C ARG A 77 26.05 -37.16 -1.35
N PRO A 78 25.38 -37.91 -2.24
CA PRO A 78 24.39 -37.32 -3.11
C PRO A 78 23.21 -36.90 -2.23
N ILE A 79 22.98 -35.59 -2.14
CA ILE A 79 21.75 -35.05 -1.57
C ILE A 79 20.66 -35.42 -2.58
N LEU A 80 19.89 -36.45 -2.28
CA LEU A 80 18.60 -36.68 -2.94
C LEU A 80 17.73 -35.48 -2.57
N THR A 81 17.58 -34.54 -3.50
CA THR A 81 16.57 -33.48 -3.42
C THR A 81 15.20 -34.13 -3.54
N LEU A 82 14.64 -34.50 -2.40
CA LEU A 82 13.22 -34.77 -2.30
C LEU A 82 12.52 -33.42 -2.46
N ALA A 83 12.11 -33.10 -3.70
CA ALA A 83 11.19 -32.02 -3.96
C ALA A 83 9.88 -32.35 -3.24
N ALA A 84 9.73 -31.84 -2.02
CA ALA A 84 8.47 -31.85 -1.30
C ALA A 84 7.52 -30.91 -2.05
N VAL A 85 6.73 -31.48 -2.95
CA VAL A 85 5.55 -30.81 -3.51
C VAL A 85 4.60 -30.63 -2.32
N LEU A 86 4.68 -29.45 -1.69
CA LEU A 86 3.75 -29.05 -0.65
C LEU A 86 2.41 -28.80 -1.36
N SER A 87 1.59 -29.84 -1.46
CA SER A 87 0.20 -29.71 -1.88
C SER A 87 -0.51 -28.86 -0.84
N ILE A 88 -0.55 -27.54 -1.06
CA ILE A 88 -1.36 -26.60 -0.29
C ILE A 88 -2.81 -27.06 -0.46
N SER A 89 -3.28 -27.86 0.49
CA SER A 89 -4.68 -28.22 0.66
C SER A 89 -5.32 -27.23 1.63
N GLY A 90 -5.00 -25.94 1.45
CA GLY A 90 -5.72 -24.83 2.06
C GLY A 90 -6.82 -24.44 1.10
N GLY A 91 -8.07 -24.40 1.58
CA GLY A 91 -9.25 -24.19 0.75
C GLY A 91 -9.13 -22.89 -0.03
N LEU A 92 -8.71 -22.98 -1.29
CA LEU A 92 -8.72 -21.89 -2.25
C LEU A 92 -10.12 -21.27 -2.19
N ALA A 93 -10.23 -20.03 -1.70
CA ALA A 93 -11.48 -19.31 -1.72
C ALA A 93 -11.99 -19.37 -3.16
N LEU A 94 -13.11 -20.07 -3.40
CA LEU A 94 -13.66 -20.22 -4.73
C LEU A 94 -13.95 -18.80 -5.26
N ALA A 95 -13.67 -18.55 -6.54
CA ALA A 95 -13.82 -17.23 -7.13
C ALA A 95 -15.22 -16.60 -6.90
N ASP A 96 -16.25 -17.46 -6.72
CA ASP A 96 -17.62 -17.05 -6.42
C ASP A 96 -17.79 -16.39 -5.03
N ASP A 97 -16.97 -16.76 -4.04
CA ASP A 97 -17.05 -16.24 -2.68
C ASP A 97 -16.30 -14.90 -2.51
N VAL A 98 -15.46 -14.54 -3.48
CA VAL A 98 -14.73 -13.27 -3.47
C VAL A 98 -15.63 -12.14 -3.98
N PRO A 99 -15.80 -11.03 -3.24
CA PRO A 99 -16.57 -9.88 -3.72
C PRO A 99 -16.04 -9.36 -5.06
N GLU A 100 -16.93 -9.00 -5.99
CA GLU A 100 -16.57 -8.57 -7.35
C GLU A 100 -15.46 -7.51 -7.39
N ALA A 101 -15.51 -6.53 -6.49
CA ALA A 101 -14.50 -5.48 -6.40
C ALA A 101 -13.09 -5.96 -5.98
N LYS A 102 -12.96 -7.20 -5.50
CA LYS A 102 -11.71 -7.83 -5.06
C LYS A 102 -11.25 -8.96 -6.00
N ARG A 103 -12.03 -9.28 -7.04
CA ARG A 103 -11.67 -10.29 -8.04
C ARG A 103 -10.54 -9.80 -8.95
N THR A 104 -9.73 -10.72 -9.44
CA THR A 104 -8.56 -10.48 -10.30
C THR A 104 -8.62 -11.39 -11.53
N ARG A 105 -7.90 -11.03 -12.58
CA ARG A 105 -7.74 -11.85 -13.78
C ARG A 105 -6.96 -13.13 -13.56
N ALA A 106 -6.07 -13.15 -12.57
CA ALA A 106 -5.31 -14.34 -12.21
C ALA A 106 -6.17 -15.35 -11.43
N GLU A 107 -7.27 -14.91 -10.82
CA GLU A 107 -8.14 -15.73 -9.95
C GLU A 107 -7.41 -16.38 -8.78
N LEU A 108 -6.29 -15.77 -8.36
CA LEU A 108 -5.46 -16.20 -7.25
C LEU A 108 -5.72 -15.31 -6.03
N TYR A 109 -6.41 -15.87 -5.04
CA TYR A 109 -6.87 -15.18 -3.84
C TYR A 109 -6.33 -15.86 -2.59
N LEU A 110 -5.98 -15.05 -1.58
CA LEU A 110 -5.56 -15.54 -0.28
C LEU A 110 -6.28 -14.76 0.82
N THR A 111 -6.75 -15.44 1.85
CA THR A 111 -6.98 -14.82 3.15
C THR A 111 -5.66 -14.34 3.76
N ALA A 112 -5.70 -13.51 4.80
CA ALA A 112 -4.48 -13.06 5.47
C ALA A 112 -3.67 -14.24 6.06
N ILE A 113 -4.35 -15.27 6.59
CA ILE A 113 -3.71 -16.45 7.18
C ILE A 113 -3.04 -17.31 6.10
N GLU A 114 -3.73 -17.57 4.99
CA GLU A 114 -3.17 -18.32 3.87
C GLU A 114 -1.98 -17.58 3.24
N ALA A 115 -2.05 -16.26 3.17
CA ALA A 115 -0.93 -15.45 2.72
C ALA A 115 0.28 -15.59 3.66
N ALA A 116 0.08 -15.55 4.98
CA ALA A 116 1.17 -15.77 5.92
C ALA A 116 1.81 -17.16 5.75
N GLN A 117 1.01 -18.19 5.51
CA GLN A 117 1.49 -19.55 5.23
C GLN A 117 2.26 -19.62 3.91
N LEU A 118 1.74 -19.05 2.83
CA LEU A 118 2.43 -19.02 1.53
C LEU A 118 3.76 -18.25 1.63
N LEU A 119 3.82 -17.20 2.45
CA LEU A 119 5.01 -16.37 2.65
C LEU A 119 6.08 -17.04 3.55
N GLU A 120 5.83 -18.24 4.08
CA GLU A 120 6.89 -19.12 4.59
C GLU A 120 7.80 -19.61 3.45
N ASN A 121 7.32 -19.60 2.20
CA ASN A 121 8.16 -19.78 1.02
C ASN A 121 9.11 -18.57 0.87
N PRO A 122 10.45 -18.77 0.95
CA PRO A 122 11.41 -17.67 0.81
C PRO A 122 11.45 -17.06 -0.60
N ASP A 123 10.97 -17.79 -1.61
CA ASP A 123 10.92 -17.29 -2.99
C ASP A 123 9.68 -16.41 -3.25
N ALA A 124 8.69 -16.44 -2.35
CA ALA A 124 7.51 -15.59 -2.46
C ALA A 124 7.82 -14.16 -2.02
N VAL A 125 7.28 -13.18 -2.75
CA VAL A 125 7.45 -11.76 -2.43
C VAL A 125 6.13 -11.14 -1.98
N LEU A 126 6.13 -10.47 -0.83
CA LEU A 126 5.03 -9.65 -0.34
C LEU A 126 5.28 -8.18 -0.68
N VAL A 127 4.37 -7.61 -1.48
CA VAL A 127 4.37 -6.20 -1.85
C VAL A 127 3.19 -5.49 -1.19
N ASP A 128 3.49 -4.50 -0.35
CA ASP A 128 2.47 -3.63 0.22
C ASP A 128 2.18 -2.47 -0.73
N VAL A 129 0.97 -2.43 -1.29
CA VAL A 129 0.58 -1.45 -2.31
C VAL A 129 -0.20 -0.26 -1.76
N ARG A 130 -0.25 -0.10 -0.43
CA ARG A 130 -0.91 1.03 0.24
C ARG A 130 -0.13 2.34 0.05
N SER A 131 -0.75 3.47 0.38
CA SER A 131 -0.04 4.75 0.35
C SER A 131 1.02 4.83 1.47
N ARG A 132 1.99 5.73 1.32
CA ARG A 132 2.99 6.00 2.38
C ARG A 132 2.32 6.38 3.71
N ALA A 133 1.27 7.20 3.65
CA ALA A 133 0.54 7.63 4.83
C ALA A 133 -0.12 6.44 5.54
N GLU A 134 -0.72 5.50 4.80
CA GLU A 134 -1.30 4.30 5.38
C GLU A 134 -0.24 3.45 6.08
N VAL A 135 0.92 3.21 5.47
CA VAL A 135 2.00 2.43 6.09
C VAL A 135 2.57 3.15 7.32
N ALA A 136 2.80 4.46 7.24
CA ALA A 136 3.34 5.26 8.34
C ALA A 136 2.42 5.32 9.56
N PHE A 137 1.10 5.41 9.36
CA PHE A 137 0.15 5.59 10.47
C PHE A 137 -0.52 4.30 10.93
N LEU A 138 -0.59 3.26 10.09
CA LEU A 138 -1.25 1.99 10.41
C LEU A 138 -0.27 0.85 10.63
N GLY A 139 0.99 1.01 10.22
CA GLY A 139 1.98 -0.06 10.17
C GLY A 139 1.83 -0.96 8.96
N LEU A 140 2.67 -1.99 8.85
CA LEU A 140 2.72 -3.00 7.79
C LEU A 140 3.07 -4.38 8.33
N PRO A 141 2.76 -5.47 7.59
CA PRO A 141 3.25 -6.80 7.92
C PRO A 141 4.78 -6.79 8.07
N ARG A 142 5.31 -7.41 9.13
CA ARG A 142 6.77 -7.48 9.30
C ARG A 142 7.43 -8.24 8.15
N ARG A 143 6.70 -9.21 7.57
CA ARG A 143 7.12 -10.02 6.43
C ARG A 143 7.21 -9.25 5.10
N THR A 144 6.71 -8.02 4.98
CA THR A 144 6.74 -7.27 3.72
C THR A 144 8.16 -7.17 3.15
N ASP A 145 8.34 -7.54 1.87
CA ASP A 145 9.63 -7.41 1.19
C ASP A 145 9.83 -5.97 0.71
N VAL A 146 8.78 -5.36 0.15
CA VAL A 146 8.82 -4.00 -0.37
C VAL A 146 7.47 -3.30 -0.25
N HIS A 147 7.49 -2.02 0.15
CA HIS A 147 6.38 -1.10 0.03
C HIS A 147 6.44 -0.42 -1.34
N MET A 148 5.36 -0.49 -2.10
CA MET A 148 5.27 0.08 -3.44
C MET A 148 3.84 0.57 -3.71
N PRO A 149 3.52 1.85 -3.40
CA PRO A 149 2.17 2.37 -3.52
C PRO A 149 1.60 2.20 -4.93
N TYR A 150 0.47 1.50 -5.05
CA TYR A 150 -0.34 1.53 -6.27
C TYR A 150 -1.18 2.81 -6.33
N MET A 151 -1.59 3.31 -5.17
CA MET A 151 -2.28 4.59 -5.05
C MET A 151 -1.60 5.49 -4.02
N ILE A 152 -1.58 6.78 -4.30
CA ILE A 152 -0.97 7.82 -3.47
C ILE A 152 -2.01 8.83 -3.00
N MET A 153 -1.68 9.50 -1.90
CA MET A 153 -2.47 10.64 -1.42
C MET A 153 -1.97 11.88 -2.19
N PRO A 154 -2.78 12.53 -3.03
CA PRO A 154 -2.39 13.80 -3.65
C PRO A 154 -2.02 14.84 -2.60
N MET A 155 -0.98 15.62 -2.90
CA MET A 155 -0.56 16.74 -2.06
C MET A 155 -1.66 17.79 -1.91
N MET A 156 -2.44 18.01 -2.98
CA MET A 156 -3.51 19.01 -3.05
C MET A 156 -4.89 18.34 -3.15
N GLY A 157 -5.09 17.25 -2.39
CA GLY A 157 -6.36 16.52 -2.40
C GLY A 157 -7.52 17.37 -1.85
N GLU A 158 -8.59 17.50 -2.65
CA GLU A 158 -9.82 18.19 -2.23
C GLU A 158 -10.75 17.25 -1.47
N PHE A 159 -11.53 17.82 -0.54
CA PHE A 159 -12.55 17.07 0.18
C PHE A 159 -13.73 16.76 -0.74
N ASP A 160 -14.05 15.47 -0.91
CA ASP A 160 -15.23 15.02 -1.64
C ASP A 160 -16.39 14.82 -0.65
N ALA A 161 -17.33 15.76 -0.63
CA ALA A 161 -18.49 15.72 0.24
C ALA A 161 -19.40 14.51 0.00
N ARG A 162 -19.44 13.94 -1.22
CA ARG A 162 -20.23 12.74 -1.52
C ARG A 162 -19.59 11.49 -0.93
N ARG A 163 -18.27 11.45 -0.86
CA ARG A 163 -17.50 10.34 -0.27
C ARG A 163 -17.23 10.52 1.22
N GLY A 164 -17.41 11.73 1.74
CA GLY A 164 -17.12 12.07 3.14
C GLY A 164 -15.63 11.94 3.46
N GLY A 165 -14.74 12.30 2.52
CA GLY A 165 -13.29 12.18 2.71
C GLY A 165 -12.48 12.61 1.50
N TYR A 166 -11.20 12.29 1.53
CA TYR A 166 -10.24 12.62 0.47
C TYR A 166 -9.99 11.41 -0.44
N GLY A 167 -9.93 11.64 -1.74
CA GLY A 167 -9.65 10.60 -2.74
C GLY A 167 -8.15 10.30 -2.84
N LEU A 168 -7.82 9.04 -3.12
CA LEU A 168 -6.47 8.67 -3.57
C LEU A 168 -6.39 8.76 -5.09
N GLU A 169 -5.18 8.94 -5.60
CA GLU A 169 -4.85 8.94 -7.03
C GLU A 169 -3.99 7.72 -7.38
N ILE A 170 -4.05 7.28 -8.64
CA ILE A 170 -3.20 6.19 -9.13
C ILE A 170 -1.76 6.69 -9.14
N ASN A 171 -0.83 5.86 -8.67
CA ASN A 171 0.60 6.08 -8.86
C ASN A 171 0.98 5.60 -10.28
N PRO A 172 1.28 6.51 -11.24
CA PRO A 172 1.64 6.10 -12.60
C PRO A 172 2.97 5.34 -12.65
N ASP A 173 3.82 5.49 -11.64
CA ASP A 173 5.13 4.85 -11.57
C ASP A 173 5.06 3.39 -11.13
N PHE A 174 3.94 2.93 -10.56
CA PHE A 174 3.82 1.57 -10.01
C PHE A 174 4.28 0.46 -10.98
N PRO A 175 3.85 0.43 -12.26
CA PRO A 175 4.30 -0.61 -13.18
C PRO A 175 5.81 -0.58 -13.46
N GLN A 176 6.39 0.61 -13.58
CA GLN A 176 7.83 0.74 -13.83
C GLN A 176 8.65 0.41 -12.58
N ALA A 177 8.23 0.92 -11.42
CA ALA A 177 8.86 0.61 -10.13
C ALA A 177 8.86 -0.90 -9.86
N PHE A 178 7.77 -1.60 -10.20
CA PHE A 178 7.72 -3.06 -10.07
C PHE A 178 8.66 -3.76 -11.04
N ARG A 179 8.77 -3.31 -12.31
CA ARG A 179 9.74 -3.86 -13.27
C ARG A 179 11.17 -3.73 -12.77
N ASP A 180 11.54 -2.54 -12.31
CA ASP A 180 12.89 -2.26 -11.79
C ASP A 180 13.20 -3.14 -10.57
N TYR A 181 12.24 -3.27 -9.66
CA TYR A 181 12.34 -4.17 -8.50
C TYR A 181 12.48 -5.64 -8.92
N ALA A 182 11.66 -6.08 -9.89
CA ALA A 182 11.68 -7.45 -10.38
C ALA A 182 13.01 -7.81 -11.04
N GLU A 183 13.56 -6.93 -11.87
CA GLU A 183 14.88 -7.11 -12.50
C GLU A 183 15.99 -7.20 -11.43
N ALA A 184 16.00 -6.27 -10.48
CA ALA A 184 17.01 -6.22 -9.43
C ALA A 184 16.99 -7.43 -8.48
N ARG A 185 15.82 -8.09 -8.35
CA ARG A 185 15.61 -9.23 -7.43
C ARG A 185 15.50 -10.58 -8.15
N GLY A 186 15.58 -10.60 -9.48
CA GLY A 186 15.46 -11.83 -10.27
C GLY A 186 14.06 -12.45 -10.22
N ILE A 187 13.02 -11.63 -10.09
CA ILE A 187 11.61 -12.08 -10.08
C ILE A 187 11.22 -12.47 -11.50
N THR A 188 10.79 -13.70 -11.68
CA THR A 188 10.33 -14.25 -12.97
C THR A 188 8.81 -14.27 -13.04
N ALA A 189 8.26 -14.70 -14.18
CA ALA A 189 6.81 -14.84 -14.36
C ALA A 189 6.19 -15.87 -13.40
N GLU A 190 7.00 -16.81 -12.92
CA GLU A 190 6.63 -17.92 -12.04
C GLU A 190 6.85 -17.60 -10.55
N THR A 191 7.55 -16.51 -10.22
CA THR A 191 7.74 -16.11 -8.82
C THR A 191 6.38 -15.79 -8.18
N PRO A 192 6.05 -16.38 -7.00
CA PRO A 192 4.83 -16.02 -6.28
C PRO A 192 4.89 -14.57 -5.79
N ILE A 193 3.98 -13.74 -6.29
CA ILE A 193 3.86 -12.33 -5.91
C ILE A 193 2.57 -12.16 -5.13
N VAL A 194 2.66 -11.74 -3.88
CA VAL A 194 1.53 -11.52 -2.98
C VAL A 194 1.33 -10.03 -2.78
N LEU A 195 0.14 -9.52 -3.09
CA LEU A 195 -0.18 -8.11 -2.97
C LEU A 195 -1.12 -7.85 -1.79
N ILE A 196 -0.75 -6.92 -0.93
CA ILE A 196 -1.57 -6.48 0.19
C ILE A 196 -1.94 -5.01 0.05
N CYS A 197 -3.21 -4.69 0.29
CA CYS A 197 -3.66 -3.32 0.51
C CYS A 197 -4.41 -3.21 1.84
N ARG A 198 -5.16 -2.14 2.10
CA ARG A 198 -5.92 -2.01 3.36
C ARG A 198 -7.01 -3.07 3.54
N SER A 199 -7.73 -3.45 2.46
CA SER A 199 -8.90 -4.34 2.54
C SER A 199 -9.21 -5.11 1.25
N GLY A 200 -8.20 -5.53 0.49
CA GLY A 200 -8.32 -6.38 -0.71
C GLY A 200 -8.65 -5.72 -2.06
N THR A 201 -9.35 -4.57 -2.11
CA THR A 201 -9.80 -3.98 -3.39
C THR A 201 -8.67 -3.42 -4.26
N ARG A 202 -7.72 -2.69 -3.67
CA ARG A 202 -6.61 -2.05 -4.42
C ARG A 202 -5.53 -3.04 -4.82
N SER A 203 -5.26 -4.03 -3.97
CA SER A 203 -4.36 -5.15 -4.28
C SER A 203 -4.87 -5.96 -5.46
N ALA A 204 -6.19 -6.14 -5.60
CA ALA A 204 -6.77 -6.78 -6.77
C ALA A 204 -6.47 -6.03 -8.07
N ARG A 205 -6.60 -4.70 -8.08
CA ARG A 205 -6.28 -3.87 -9.26
C ARG A 205 -4.78 -3.85 -9.58
N ALA A 206 -3.93 -3.79 -8.56
CA ALA A 206 -2.50 -3.93 -8.74
C ALA A 206 -2.13 -5.33 -9.29
N ALA A 207 -2.84 -6.38 -8.87
CA ALA A 207 -2.62 -7.74 -9.36
C ALA A 207 -2.93 -7.87 -10.85
N ASP A 208 -4.04 -7.26 -11.31
CA ASP A 208 -4.39 -7.24 -12.73
C ASP A 208 -3.30 -6.58 -13.58
N ILE A 209 -2.72 -5.48 -13.11
CA ILE A 209 -1.61 -4.80 -13.80
C ILE A 209 -0.39 -5.72 -13.92
N LEU A 210 0.02 -6.38 -12.83
CA LEU A 210 1.14 -7.32 -12.88
C LEU A 210 0.84 -8.53 -13.77
N PHE A 211 -0.40 -9.01 -13.77
CA PHE A 211 -0.83 -10.08 -14.65
C PHE A 211 -0.74 -9.68 -16.14
N GLU A 212 -1.17 -8.46 -16.48
CA GLU A 212 -1.03 -7.89 -17.82
C GLU A 212 0.45 -7.67 -18.22
N MET A 213 1.34 -7.46 -17.24
CA MET A 213 2.78 -7.38 -17.44
C MET A 213 3.45 -8.75 -17.66
N GLY A 214 2.72 -9.86 -17.51
CA GLY A 214 3.18 -11.21 -17.82
C GLY A 214 3.47 -12.10 -16.60
N TYR A 215 3.33 -11.59 -15.38
CA TYR A 215 3.46 -12.40 -14.16
C TYR A 215 2.23 -13.30 -13.99
N ARG A 216 2.45 -14.58 -13.68
CA ARG A 216 1.37 -15.59 -13.65
C ARG A 216 0.92 -15.96 -12.25
N ASN A 217 1.83 -15.90 -11.28
CA ASN A 217 1.55 -16.27 -9.89
C ASN A 217 1.32 -15.03 -9.02
N VAL A 218 0.31 -14.22 -9.37
CA VAL A 218 -0.01 -12.96 -8.68
C VAL A 218 -1.25 -13.11 -7.79
N TYR A 219 -1.04 -13.15 -6.49
CA TYR A 219 -2.06 -13.34 -5.46
C TYR A 219 -2.49 -12.00 -4.88
N SER A 220 -3.80 -11.82 -4.65
CA SER A 220 -4.33 -10.70 -3.86
C SER A 220 -4.81 -11.18 -2.50
N ILE A 221 -4.35 -10.52 -1.42
CA ILE A 221 -4.88 -10.78 -0.07
C ILE A 221 -6.26 -10.13 0.04
N VAL A 222 -7.33 -10.93 -0.03
CA VAL A 222 -8.72 -10.43 -0.09
C VAL A 222 -9.14 -9.71 1.19
N ASP A 223 -8.57 -10.10 2.32
CA ASP A 223 -8.83 -9.45 3.60
C ASP A 223 -8.07 -8.12 3.73
N GLY A 224 -6.93 -7.97 3.06
CA GLY A 224 -6.00 -6.87 3.25
C GLY A 224 -5.41 -6.79 4.66
N PHE A 225 -4.85 -5.62 4.99
CA PHE A 225 -4.14 -5.39 6.25
C PHE A 225 -5.07 -5.14 7.45
N GLU A 226 -6.10 -4.30 7.28
CA GLU A 226 -7.03 -3.95 8.35
C GLU A 226 -8.35 -4.72 8.30
N GLY A 227 -8.66 -5.38 7.18
CA GLY A 227 -9.91 -6.12 7.02
C GLY A 227 -11.08 -5.29 6.55
N ASP A 228 -12.24 -5.93 6.43
CA ASP A 228 -13.53 -5.37 6.06
C ASP A 228 -14.24 -4.71 7.25
N LYS A 229 -15.15 -3.79 6.92
CA LYS A 229 -15.94 -3.09 7.94
C LYS A 229 -17.06 -3.98 8.47
N ALA A 230 -17.26 -3.96 9.79
CA ALA A 230 -18.45 -4.57 10.39
C ALA A 230 -19.71 -3.85 9.89
N LYS A 231 -20.73 -4.63 9.51
CA LYS A 231 -22.01 -4.11 8.97
C LYS A 231 -22.99 -3.69 10.07
N ASP A 232 -22.83 -4.27 11.24
CA ASP A 232 -23.70 -4.16 12.41
C ASP A 232 -22.90 -4.30 13.73
N GLY A 233 -23.62 -4.25 14.85
CA GLY A 233 -23.05 -4.36 16.19
C GLY A 233 -22.27 -3.11 16.67
N PRO A 234 -21.61 -3.21 17.85
CA PRO A 234 -20.87 -2.10 18.47
C PRO A 234 -19.71 -1.55 17.63
N ASP A 235 -19.18 -2.36 16.71
CA ASP A 235 -18.07 -1.98 15.82
C ASP A 235 -18.53 -1.64 14.40
N LYS A 236 -19.84 -1.45 14.19
CA LYS A 236 -20.39 -1.04 12.88
C LYS A 236 -19.59 0.11 12.27
N GLY A 237 -19.12 -0.10 11.04
CA GLY A 237 -18.33 0.87 10.27
C GLY A 237 -16.83 0.87 10.56
N LYS A 238 -16.37 0.16 11.60
CA LYS A 238 -14.94 -0.07 11.89
C LYS A 238 -14.45 -1.34 11.21
N ARG A 239 -13.15 -1.42 10.91
CA ARG A 239 -12.51 -2.59 10.30
C ARG A 239 -12.07 -3.57 11.37
N SER A 240 -12.92 -4.57 11.67
CA SER A 240 -12.73 -5.49 12.79
C SER A 240 -13.08 -6.95 12.47
N LEU A 241 -13.40 -7.29 11.21
CA LEU A 241 -13.89 -8.63 10.84
C LEU A 241 -12.77 -9.62 10.49
N ASN A 242 -11.88 -9.25 9.58
CA ASN A 242 -10.80 -10.07 9.03
C ASN A 242 -9.54 -9.20 8.86
N GLY A 243 -8.55 -9.66 8.10
CA GLY A 243 -7.36 -8.87 7.75
C GLY A 243 -6.17 -9.18 8.64
N TRP A 244 -4.99 -8.84 8.13
CA TRP A 244 -3.70 -9.22 8.74
C TRP A 244 -3.63 -8.90 10.24
N LYS A 245 -4.02 -7.67 10.62
CA LYS A 245 -4.02 -7.24 12.02
C LYS A 245 -5.01 -8.01 12.88
N ASN A 246 -6.25 -8.17 12.41
CA ASN A 246 -7.31 -8.80 13.20
C ASN A 246 -7.12 -10.32 13.30
N ALA A 247 -6.37 -10.92 12.35
CA ALA A 247 -5.94 -12.30 12.42
C ALA A 247 -4.76 -12.54 13.40
N GLY A 248 -4.24 -11.49 14.05
CA GLY A 248 -3.14 -11.59 15.02
C GLY A 248 -1.78 -11.90 14.40
N LEU A 249 -1.61 -11.68 13.10
CA LEU A 249 -0.35 -11.92 12.38
C LEU A 249 0.66 -10.80 12.67
N ASP A 250 1.96 -11.10 12.58
CA ASP A 250 3.02 -10.15 12.94
C ASP A 250 3.07 -8.90 12.03
N TRP A 251 3.16 -7.73 12.64
CA TRP A 251 3.20 -6.43 11.97
C TRP A 251 3.95 -5.40 12.84
N SER A 252 4.40 -4.31 12.21
CA SER A 252 5.17 -3.25 12.87
C SER A 252 4.76 -1.87 12.37
N TYR A 253 5.00 -0.84 13.19
CA TYR A 253 5.02 0.56 12.74
C TYR A 253 6.37 0.99 12.18
N GLU A 254 7.43 0.25 12.53
CA GLU A 254 8.77 0.47 12.00
C GLU A 254 8.84 -0.08 10.58
N ILE A 255 9.30 0.77 9.66
CA ILE A 255 9.53 0.43 8.26
C ILE A 255 11.04 0.30 8.10
N GLU A 256 11.50 -0.88 7.68
CA GLU A 256 12.91 -1.10 7.38
C GLU A 256 13.30 -0.33 6.11
N GLU A 257 14.56 0.11 6.00
CA GLU A 257 15.04 0.84 4.82
C GLU A 257 14.87 0.02 3.54
N SER A 258 15.07 -1.30 3.62
CA SER A 258 14.85 -2.23 2.50
C SER A 258 13.38 -2.33 2.06
N GLN A 259 12.45 -2.00 2.96
CA GLN A 259 11.01 -2.00 2.65
C GLN A 259 10.56 -0.66 2.07
N ALA A 260 11.31 0.43 2.26
CA ALA A 260 10.82 1.77 1.99
C ALA A 260 10.71 2.09 0.49
N TYR A 261 9.58 2.68 0.10
CA TYR A 261 9.42 3.24 -1.25
C TYR A 261 10.25 4.53 -1.41
N PRO A 262 11.08 4.68 -2.46
CA PRO A 262 11.93 5.85 -2.67
C PRO A 262 11.11 7.14 -2.71
N PRO A 263 11.69 8.32 -2.41
CA PRO A 263 10.96 9.60 -2.47
C PRO A 263 10.36 9.86 -3.86
N ASP A 264 9.27 10.63 -3.90
CA ASP A 264 8.67 11.06 -5.16
C ASP A 264 9.74 11.82 -5.95
N ARG A 265 9.92 11.49 -7.23
CA ARG A 265 10.86 12.20 -8.09
C ARG A 265 10.24 13.57 -8.38
N MET A 266 10.80 14.62 -7.78
CA MET A 266 10.46 16.02 -8.06
C MET A 266 10.91 16.44 -9.46
#